data_AF-A0A7S1HUC7-F1
#
_entry.id   AF-A0A7S1HUC7-F1
#
_cell.length_a   1.000
_cell.length_b   1.000
_cell.length_c   1.000
_cell.angle_alpha   90.00
_cell.angle_beta   90.00
_cell.angle_gamma   90.00
#
_symmetry.space_group_name_H-M   'P 1'
#
loop_
_entity.id
_entity.type
_entity.pdbx_description
1 polymer ?
#
loop_
_entity_poly.entity_id
_entity_poly.type
_entity_poly.pdbx_seq_one_letter_code
_entity_poly.pdbx_strand_id
1 'polypeptide(L)'
;FFRLRMAKGQEALAVGLVGTALLLCIRLRSRRNAAHAPSEEGKVVALRRYAVKGLWHDELDHVKLVAGESFPSDRRWAFLRGDTNTEEFEPQAPQWLHKSNFHCAFNAGELVAQLRTAYNDDTHTLTVKDLSGRITVSGSLSDAGGRTHLQNFFRGHFNDPQLRLVNAENHDSHQFNNTTAGKKVIHLLNLATLREVSQAMNKELDPLRFRANILFDCITPWSEFNWVGHNIKVGTATLKVIRRTVRCNATNINISNCEFDLDFPAALEKHYPKHGPYLGIYSE
;
A
#
# COMPACT_ATOMS: atom_id res chain seq x y z
N PHE A 1 19.81 -4.86 24.51
CA PHE A 1 21.04 -4.28 25.07
C PHE A 1 22.07 -4.09 23.95
N PHE A 2 22.25 -2.87 23.44
CA PHE A 2 23.35 -2.54 22.52
C PHE A 2 24.19 -1.42 23.12
N ARG A 3 25.50 -1.66 23.23
CA ARG A 3 26.52 -0.72 23.76
C ARG A 3 26.96 0.23 22.64
N LEU A 4 26.79 1.53 22.85
CA LEU A 4 27.48 2.59 22.11
C LEU A 4 28.77 2.95 22.85
N ARG A 5 29.92 2.87 22.18
CA ARG A 5 31.16 3.54 22.61
C ARG A 5 31.10 4.98 22.09
N MET A 6 30.99 5.94 23.00
CA MET A 6 31.12 7.38 22.71
C MET A 6 32.58 7.81 22.92
N ALA A 7 33.10 8.62 21.99
CA ALA A 7 34.33 9.40 22.21
C ALA A 7 34.03 10.56 23.18
N LYS A 8 35.02 10.90 24.01
CA LYS A 8 34.90 11.84 25.14
C LYS A 8 34.56 13.27 24.70
N GLY A 9 33.61 13.87 25.42
CA GLY A 9 33.55 15.31 25.67
C GLY A 9 32.54 16.09 24.84
N GLN A 10 31.26 16.02 25.22
CA GLN A 10 30.34 17.16 25.35
C GLN A 10 28.96 16.67 25.83
N GLU A 11 28.41 17.33 26.84
CA GLU A 11 27.06 17.09 27.36
C GLU A 11 26.02 17.57 26.33
N ALA A 12 24.98 16.76 26.10
CA ALA A 12 23.79 17.19 25.39
C ALA A 12 22.58 16.95 26.28
N LEU A 13 21.93 18.06 26.67
CA LEU A 13 20.62 18.08 27.32
C LEU A 13 19.59 17.41 26.38
N ALA A 14 18.91 16.37 26.85
CA ALA A 14 17.82 15.76 26.12
C ALA A 14 16.57 16.65 26.23
N VAL A 15 16.24 17.35 25.14
CA VAL A 15 14.89 17.90 24.92
C VAL A 15 14.26 17.04 23.83
N GLY A 16 13.17 16.37 24.17
CA GLY A 16 12.46 15.47 23.26
C GLY A 16 11.94 16.17 22.02
N LEU A 17 12.08 15.51 20.87
CA LEU A 17 11.35 15.86 19.65
C LEU A 17 10.53 14.66 19.19
N VAL A 18 9.21 14.86 19.21
CA VAL A 18 8.23 14.07 18.49
C VAL A 18 8.31 14.47 17.01
N GLY A 19 8.46 13.47 16.13
CA GLY A 19 8.22 13.60 14.68
C GLY A 19 9.44 13.87 13.81
N THR A 20 10.17 12.82 13.40
CA THR A 20 11.09 12.89 12.26
C THR A 20 10.31 12.75 10.95
N ALA A 21 10.06 13.87 10.26
CA ALA A 21 9.60 13.84 8.87
C ALA A 21 10.74 13.33 7.95
N LEU A 22 10.48 12.29 7.15
CA LEU A 22 11.42 11.84 6.12
C LEU A 22 11.36 12.77 4.90
N LEU A 23 12.50 13.33 4.50
CA LEU A 23 12.63 14.11 3.27
C LEU A 23 12.66 13.18 2.04
N LEU A 24 11.90 13.54 0.99
CA LEU A 24 11.94 12.90 -0.32
C LEU A 24 12.75 13.81 -1.27
N CYS A 25 14.03 13.49 -1.50
CA CYS A 25 14.86 14.26 -2.44
C CYS A 25 14.82 13.64 -3.84
N ILE A 26 14.35 14.38 -4.84
CA ILE A 26 14.24 13.85 -6.21
C ILE A 26 15.38 14.43 -7.05
N ARG A 27 16.31 13.56 -7.47
CA ARG A 27 17.37 13.90 -8.42
C ARG A 27 17.25 13.02 -9.65
N LEU A 28 16.65 13.54 -10.71
CA LEU A 28 16.56 12.88 -12.01
C LEU A 28 17.96 12.78 -12.63
N ARG A 29 18.52 11.57 -12.75
CA ARG A 29 19.75 11.32 -13.52
C ARG A 29 19.38 10.73 -14.88
N SER A 30 19.51 11.54 -15.94
CA SER A 30 19.50 11.08 -17.34
C SER A 30 20.89 10.55 -17.72
N ARG A 31 20.94 9.46 -18.52
CA ARG A 31 22.20 8.92 -19.07
C ARG A 31 22.75 9.70 -20.27
N ARG A 32 22.11 10.78 -20.71
CA ARG A 32 22.67 11.73 -21.69
C ARG A 32 22.30 13.16 -21.29
N ASN A 33 23.32 14.01 -21.17
CA ASN A 33 23.30 15.43 -20.76
C ASN A 33 22.91 15.70 -19.29
N ALA A 34 23.90 15.58 -18.41
CA ALA A 34 23.85 16.08 -17.04
C ALA A 34 24.18 17.59 -17.02
N ALA A 35 23.19 18.43 -17.27
CA ALA A 35 23.24 19.84 -16.90
C ALA A 35 21.81 20.30 -16.54
N HIS A 36 21.58 20.55 -15.24
CA HIS A 36 20.42 21.26 -14.69
C HIS A 36 19.01 20.71 -15.05
N ALA A 37 18.72 19.46 -14.69
CA ALA A 37 17.32 19.12 -14.39
C ALA A 37 16.98 19.71 -13.01
N PRO A 38 15.91 20.52 -12.85
CA PRO A 38 15.51 21.02 -11.54
C PRO A 38 15.26 19.83 -10.60
N SER A 39 15.91 19.84 -9.42
CA SER A 39 15.58 18.90 -8.36
C SER A 39 14.32 19.40 -7.67
N GLU A 40 13.21 18.69 -7.86
CA GLU A 40 12.05 18.86 -6.98
C GLU A 40 12.34 18.14 -5.65
N GLU A 41 12.06 18.81 -4.55
CA GLU A 41 12.12 18.21 -3.21
C GLU A 41 10.71 18.12 -2.66
N GLY A 42 10.35 16.92 -2.22
CA GLY A 42 9.05 16.62 -1.64
C GLY A 42 9.20 16.18 -0.18
N LYS A 43 8.05 16.03 0.46
CA LYS A 43 7.96 15.52 1.83
C LYS A 43 7.24 14.18 1.83
N VAL A 44 7.79 13.15 2.47
CA VAL A 44 7.02 11.94 2.79
C VAL A 44 6.04 12.30 3.90
N VAL A 45 4.76 12.10 3.64
CA VAL A 45 3.67 12.41 4.58
C VAL A 45 3.23 11.17 5.34
N ALA A 46 3.20 10.00 4.69
CA ALA A 46 2.83 8.75 5.34
C ALA A 46 3.51 7.54 4.69
N LEU A 47 3.78 6.52 5.50
CA LEU A 47 4.22 5.20 5.08
C LEU A 47 3.16 4.19 5.51
N ARG A 48 2.65 3.41 4.56
CA ARG A 48 1.54 2.50 4.78
C ARG A 48 1.84 1.10 4.29
N ARG A 49 1.48 0.12 5.09
CA ARG A 49 1.51 -1.30 4.73
C ARG A 49 0.10 -1.86 4.72
N TYR A 50 -0.21 -2.70 3.75
CA TYR A 50 -1.49 -3.42 3.69
C TYR A 50 -1.22 -4.92 3.86
N ALA A 51 -1.04 -5.39 5.10
CA ALA A 51 -0.54 -6.74 5.36
C ALA A 51 -1.38 -7.86 4.73
N VAL A 52 -2.71 -7.67 4.73
CA VAL A 52 -3.66 -8.54 4.04
C VAL A 52 -4.23 -7.82 2.83
N LYS A 53 -4.23 -8.48 1.67
CA LYS A 53 -4.83 -7.96 0.44
C LYS A 53 -6.29 -7.60 0.69
N GLY A 54 -6.66 -6.37 0.35
CA GLY A 54 -8.01 -5.86 0.53
C GLY A 54 -8.19 -5.10 1.84
N LEU A 55 -7.68 -5.60 2.97
CA LEU A 55 -7.97 -5.04 4.30
C LEU A 55 -7.31 -3.68 4.57
N TRP A 56 -7.57 -3.12 5.76
CA TRP A 56 -7.02 -1.84 6.19
C TRP A 56 -5.49 -1.85 6.28
N HIS A 57 -4.89 -0.65 6.35
CA HIS A 57 -3.44 -0.48 6.46
C HIS A 57 -2.96 -0.37 7.90
N ASP A 58 -1.67 -0.62 8.06
CA ASP A 58 -0.87 -0.15 9.19
C ASP A 58 -0.16 1.15 8.78
N GLU A 59 -0.16 2.15 9.66
CA GLU A 59 0.71 3.33 9.54
C GLU A 59 2.09 2.98 10.14
N LEU A 60 3.16 3.35 9.42
CA LEU A 60 4.53 3.06 9.82
C LEU A 60 5.31 4.38 10.00
N ASP A 61 6.11 4.49 11.06
CA ASP A 61 6.99 5.64 11.26
C ASP A 61 8.25 5.56 10.37
N HIS A 62 8.71 4.34 10.10
CA HIS A 62 9.85 4.08 9.25
C HIS A 62 9.71 2.71 8.56
N VAL A 63 10.42 2.53 7.45
CA VAL A 63 10.48 1.27 6.73
C VAL A 63 11.89 1.02 6.21
N LYS A 64 12.38 -0.22 6.37
CA LYS A 64 13.62 -0.66 5.73
C LYS A 64 13.28 -1.35 4.41
N LEU A 65 13.77 -0.81 3.31
CA LEU A 65 13.60 -1.38 1.99
C LEU A 65 14.83 -2.23 1.62
N VAL A 66 14.57 -3.36 0.95
CA VAL A 66 15.59 -4.26 0.42
C VAL A 66 15.47 -4.27 -1.09
N ALA A 67 16.60 -4.21 -1.80
CA ALA A 67 16.61 -4.19 -3.26
C ALA A 67 15.92 -5.45 -3.83
N GLY A 68 14.99 -5.24 -4.76
CA GLY A 68 14.20 -6.33 -5.37
C GLY A 68 13.03 -6.81 -4.52
N GLU A 69 12.81 -6.22 -3.35
CA GLU A 69 11.67 -6.49 -2.47
C GLU A 69 10.71 -5.30 -2.42
N SER A 70 9.49 -5.58 -1.99
CA SER A 70 8.44 -4.59 -1.73
C SER A 70 8.56 -4.00 -0.32
N PHE A 71 7.50 -3.31 0.13
CA PHE A 71 7.34 -3.03 1.56
C PHE A 71 7.32 -4.34 2.36
N PRO A 72 8.01 -4.39 3.52
CA PRO A 72 7.97 -5.54 4.43
C PRO A 72 6.54 -5.91 4.82
N SER A 73 6.23 -7.21 4.78
CA SER A 73 4.91 -7.77 5.11
C SER A 73 3.74 -7.21 4.30
N ASP A 74 3.95 -6.41 3.25
CA ASP A 74 2.87 -5.84 2.45
C ASP A 74 2.21 -6.91 1.56
N ARG A 75 0.88 -7.01 1.63
CA ARG A 75 0.06 -7.98 0.88
C ARG A 75 0.61 -9.41 0.97
N ARG A 76 1.16 -9.77 2.14
CA ARG A 76 1.71 -11.09 2.45
C ARG A 76 0.62 -12.15 2.58
N TRP A 77 -0.57 -11.71 2.95
CA TRP A 77 -1.75 -12.55 3.13
C TRP A 77 -2.87 -12.12 2.20
N ALA A 78 -3.76 -13.05 1.87
CA ALA A 78 -4.97 -12.75 1.12
C ALA A 78 -6.10 -13.73 1.45
N PHE A 79 -7.33 -13.34 1.12
CA PHE A 79 -8.49 -14.21 1.17
C PHE A 79 -8.88 -14.61 -0.24
N LEU A 80 -8.59 -15.85 -0.61
CA LEU A 80 -9.08 -16.43 -1.86
C LEU A 80 -10.58 -16.67 -1.75
N ARG A 81 -11.28 -16.36 -2.84
CA ARG A 81 -12.71 -16.61 -2.98
C ARG A 81 -12.97 -18.07 -3.30
N GLY A 82 -14.02 -18.60 -2.70
CA GLY A 82 -14.48 -19.96 -2.98
C GLY A 82 -15.05 -20.16 -4.39
N ASP A 83 -15.69 -19.15 -4.95
CA ASP A 83 -16.39 -19.18 -6.24
C ASP A 83 -15.48 -18.93 -7.45
N THR A 84 -14.18 -19.16 -7.30
CA THR A 84 -13.17 -18.94 -8.34
C THR A 84 -12.29 -20.17 -8.50
N ASN A 85 -11.75 -20.39 -9.71
CA ASN A 85 -10.83 -21.49 -10.03
C ASN A 85 -9.46 -21.28 -9.37
N THR A 86 -9.41 -21.29 -8.04
CA THR A 86 -8.21 -21.04 -7.24
C THR A 86 -7.93 -22.18 -6.27
N GLU A 87 -8.65 -23.30 -6.40
CA GLU A 87 -8.40 -24.53 -5.63
C GLU A 87 -6.95 -24.99 -5.79
N GLU A 88 -6.35 -24.73 -6.95
CA GLU A 88 -4.97 -25.04 -7.31
C GLU A 88 -3.92 -24.05 -6.76
N PHE A 89 -4.29 -23.04 -5.96
CA PHE A 89 -3.25 -22.20 -5.34
C PHE A 89 -2.44 -23.03 -4.33
N GLU A 90 -1.16 -23.24 -4.67
CA GLU A 90 -0.17 -23.95 -3.86
C GLU A 90 0.71 -22.97 -3.06
N PRO A 91 0.62 -22.94 -1.72
CA PRO A 91 1.42 -22.03 -0.89
C PRO A 91 2.93 -22.18 -1.04
N GLN A 92 3.41 -23.39 -1.33
CA GLN A 92 4.83 -23.73 -1.50
C GLN A 92 5.36 -23.45 -2.92
N ALA A 93 4.46 -23.22 -3.89
CA ALA A 93 4.79 -22.87 -5.26
C ALA A 93 3.86 -21.73 -5.76
N PRO A 94 3.87 -20.58 -5.07
CA PRO A 94 2.81 -19.59 -5.20
C PRO A 94 2.89 -18.89 -6.55
N GLN A 95 1.85 -19.07 -7.38
CA GLN A 95 1.71 -18.38 -8.64
C GLN A 95 0.97 -17.06 -8.49
N TRP A 96 1.21 -16.12 -9.42
CA TRP A 96 0.42 -14.89 -9.45
C TRP A 96 -1.02 -15.18 -9.85
N LEU A 97 -1.95 -14.65 -9.07
CA LEU A 97 -3.38 -14.72 -9.35
C LEU A 97 -3.95 -13.33 -9.60
N HIS A 98 -4.86 -13.22 -10.56
CA HIS A 98 -5.54 -11.96 -10.84
C HIS A 98 -6.39 -11.52 -9.64
N LYS A 99 -6.54 -10.20 -9.43
CA LYS A 99 -7.21 -9.62 -8.27
C LYS A 99 -8.67 -10.08 -8.06
N SER A 100 -9.34 -10.53 -9.12
CA SER A 100 -10.72 -11.04 -9.08
C SER A 100 -10.89 -12.31 -8.23
N ASN A 101 -9.78 -13.03 -8.00
CA ASN A 101 -9.70 -14.27 -7.23
C ASN A 101 -9.73 -14.06 -5.71
N PHE A 102 -9.71 -12.80 -5.26
CA PHE A 102 -9.60 -12.46 -3.85
C PHE A 102 -10.74 -11.57 -3.40
N HIS A 103 -11.20 -11.72 -2.15
CA HIS A 103 -12.07 -10.72 -1.51
C HIS A 103 -11.27 -9.44 -1.27
N CYS A 104 -11.52 -8.42 -2.08
CA CYS A 104 -10.80 -7.15 -2.00
C CYS A 104 -11.67 -5.98 -2.47
N ALA A 105 -11.14 -4.76 -2.41
CA ALA A 105 -11.86 -3.55 -2.78
C ALA A 105 -12.52 -3.57 -4.18
N PHE A 106 -12.03 -4.43 -5.09
CA PHE A 106 -12.57 -4.56 -6.44
C PHE A 106 -13.92 -5.29 -6.52
N ASN A 107 -14.18 -6.26 -5.65
CA ASN A 107 -15.39 -7.13 -5.72
C ASN A 107 -16.17 -7.21 -4.40
N ALA A 108 -15.53 -6.91 -3.27
CA ALA A 108 -16.12 -6.95 -1.94
C ALA A 108 -15.90 -5.59 -1.22
N GLY A 109 -15.93 -4.50 -1.99
CA GLY A 109 -15.48 -3.19 -1.54
C GLY A 109 -16.21 -2.65 -0.32
N GLU A 110 -17.53 -2.73 -0.30
CA GLU A 110 -18.36 -2.30 0.82
C GLU A 110 -18.07 -3.11 2.09
N LEU A 111 -17.94 -4.44 1.94
CA LEU A 111 -17.64 -5.36 3.05
C LEU A 111 -16.23 -5.13 3.60
N VAL A 112 -15.25 -4.94 2.73
CA VAL A 112 -13.86 -4.67 3.15
C VAL A 112 -13.77 -3.31 3.85
N ALA A 113 -14.50 -2.30 3.39
CA ALA A 113 -14.48 -0.96 3.96
C ALA A 113 -15.07 -0.91 5.38
N GLN A 114 -15.92 -1.86 5.77
CA GLN A 114 -16.48 -1.98 7.12
C GLN A 114 -15.47 -2.44 8.17
N LEU A 115 -14.29 -2.91 7.75
CA LEU A 115 -13.28 -3.48 8.64
C LEU A 115 -12.13 -2.52 8.87
N ARG A 116 -11.66 -2.44 10.11
CA ARG A 116 -10.37 -1.84 10.47
C ARG A 116 -9.46 -2.95 10.96
N THR A 117 -8.26 -3.01 10.41
CA THR A 117 -7.30 -4.07 10.76
C THR A 117 -5.97 -3.49 11.18
N ALA A 118 -5.30 -4.19 12.09
CA ALA A 118 -3.93 -3.92 12.47
C ALA A 118 -3.14 -5.23 12.48
N TYR A 119 -1.97 -5.22 11.84
CA TYR A 119 -1.04 -6.34 11.82
C TYR A 119 0.22 -6.01 12.61
N ASN A 120 0.62 -6.91 13.51
CA ASN A 120 1.85 -6.78 14.29
C ASN A 120 2.92 -7.74 13.73
N ASP A 121 4.08 -7.22 13.29
CA ASP A 121 5.17 -8.07 12.76
C ASP A 121 5.86 -8.91 13.83
N ASP A 122 5.93 -8.46 15.07
CA ASP A 122 6.64 -9.19 16.13
C ASP A 122 5.86 -10.43 16.56
N THR A 123 4.52 -10.32 16.62
CA THR A 123 3.63 -11.40 17.07
C THR A 123 2.90 -12.10 15.93
N HIS A 124 3.02 -11.61 14.70
CA HIS A 124 2.23 -12.02 13.53
C HIS A 124 0.72 -11.99 13.78
N THR A 125 0.24 -11.13 14.69
CA THR A 125 -1.17 -11.05 15.05
C THR A 125 -1.93 -10.11 14.13
N LEU A 126 -3.03 -10.60 13.55
CA LEU A 126 -4.01 -9.78 12.86
C LEU A 126 -5.16 -9.48 13.83
N THR A 127 -5.38 -8.21 14.11
CA THR A 127 -6.55 -7.74 14.87
C THR A 127 -7.54 -7.09 13.93
N VAL A 128 -8.81 -7.44 14.04
CA VAL A 128 -9.92 -6.88 13.29
C VAL A 128 -10.84 -6.14 14.25
N LYS A 129 -11.22 -4.93 13.86
CA LYS A 129 -12.15 -4.06 14.56
C LYS A 129 -13.29 -3.68 13.64
N ASP A 130 -14.47 -3.52 14.21
CA ASP A 130 -15.58 -2.87 13.51
C ASP A 130 -15.37 -1.34 13.45
N LEU A 131 -16.28 -0.64 12.77
CA LEU A 131 -16.22 0.82 12.62
C LEU A 131 -16.36 1.58 13.96
N SER A 132 -16.90 0.95 15.02
CA SER A 132 -16.93 1.54 16.36
C SER A 132 -15.59 1.42 17.10
N GLY A 133 -14.64 0.68 16.54
CA GLY A 133 -13.32 0.44 17.14
C GLY A 133 -13.27 -0.78 18.07
N ARG A 134 -14.38 -1.49 18.24
CA ARG A 134 -14.44 -2.72 19.04
C ARG A 134 -13.74 -3.85 18.30
N ILE A 135 -12.89 -4.60 19.00
CA ILE A 135 -12.24 -5.80 18.46
C ILE A 135 -13.30 -6.87 18.24
N THR A 136 -13.44 -7.32 16.99
CA THR A 136 -14.38 -8.37 16.60
C THR A 136 -13.70 -9.73 16.53
N VAL A 137 -12.44 -9.78 16.09
CA VAL A 137 -11.62 -10.99 16.08
C VAL A 137 -10.14 -10.63 16.16
N SER A 138 -9.34 -11.50 16.77
CA SER A 138 -7.88 -11.43 16.74
C SER A 138 -7.30 -12.83 16.74
N GLY A 139 -6.18 -13.02 16.04
CA GLY A 139 -5.48 -14.29 15.99
C GLY A 139 -4.09 -14.13 15.40
N SER A 140 -3.15 -15.01 15.78
CA SER A 140 -1.85 -15.04 15.12
C SER A 140 -1.97 -15.77 13.77
N LEU A 141 -1.33 -15.22 12.76
CA LEU A 141 -1.22 -15.81 11.43
C LEU A 141 -0.07 -16.83 11.35
N SER A 142 0.80 -16.86 12.37
CA SER A 142 1.89 -17.83 12.48
C SER A 142 1.42 -19.22 12.93
N ASP A 143 0.31 -19.29 13.67
CA ASP A 143 -0.24 -20.55 14.18
C ASP A 143 -1.47 -21.01 13.40
N ALA A 144 -1.63 -22.34 13.28
CA ALA A 144 -2.72 -22.92 12.50
C ALA A 144 -4.11 -22.58 13.09
N GLY A 145 -4.23 -22.56 14.43
CA GLY A 145 -5.48 -22.26 15.12
C GLY A 145 -5.98 -20.83 14.86
N GLY A 146 -5.08 -19.85 14.95
CA GLY A 146 -5.33 -18.45 14.68
C GLY A 146 -5.69 -18.20 13.22
N ARG A 147 -5.01 -18.88 12.28
CA ARG A 147 -5.41 -18.87 10.86
C ARG A 147 -6.82 -19.42 10.66
N THR A 148 -7.15 -20.58 11.24
CA THR A 148 -8.50 -21.17 11.15
C THR A 148 -9.56 -20.26 11.78
N HIS A 149 -9.26 -19.66 12.93
CA HIS A 149 -10.17 -18.75 13.63
C HIS A 149 -10.48 -17.50 12.81
N LEU A 150 -9.44 -16.83 12.29
CA LEU A 150 -9.60 -15.67 11.40
C LEU A 150 -10.34 -16.05 10.12
N GLN A 151 -9.97 -17.16 9.47
CA GLN A 151 -10.64 -17.62 8.27
C GLN A 151 -12.14 -17.82 8.48
N ASN A 152 -12.55 -18.45 9.60
CA ASN A 152 -13.97 -18.65 9.90
C ASN A 152 -14.71 -17.34 10.14
N PHE A 153 -14.09 -16.36 10.81
CA PHE A 153 -14.66 -15.02 10.93
C PHE A 153 -14.90 -14.40 9.54
N PHE A 154 -13.90 -14.43 8.66
CA PHE A 154 -14.01 -13.83 7.33
C PHE A 154 -14.97 -14.57 6.40
N ARG A 155 -15.12 -15.90 6.52
CA ARG A 155 -16.17 -16.66 5.83
C ARG A 155 -17.56 -16.13 6.15
N GLY A 156 -17.84 -15.84 7.42
CA GLY A 156 -19.09 -15.22 7.85
C GLY A 156 -19.23 -13.79 7.32
N HIS A 157 -18.19 -12.96 7.46
CA HIS A 157 -18.20 -11.56 7.03
C HIS A 157 -18.45 -11.40 5.52
N PHE A 158 -17.83 -12.24 4.70
CA PHE A 158 -17.98 -12.21 3.25
C PHE A 158 -19.13 -13.08 2.72
N ASN A 159 -19.84 -13.81 3.58
CA ASN A 159 -20.81 -14.83 3.21
C ASN A 159 -20.26 -15.83 2.16
N ASP A 160 -19.01 -16.25 2.36
CA ASP A 160 -18.29 -17.17 1.48
C ASP A 160 -17.74 -18.32 2.33
N PRO A 161 -18.45 -19.47 2.44
CA PRO A 161 -18.02 -20.59 3.27
C PRO A 161 -16.77 -21.29 2.74
N GLN A 162 -16.44 -21.10 1.46
CA GLN A 162 -15.29 -21.71 0.80
C GLN A 162 -14.05 -20.79 0.81
N LEU A 163 -14.17 -19.56 1.33
CA LEU A 163 -13.05 -18.63 1.47
C LEU A 163 -11.86 -19.28 2.17
N ARG A 164 -10.66 -19.04 1.60
CA ARG A 164 -9.39 -19.52 2.14
C ARG A 164 -8.46 -18.36 2.46
N LEU A 165 -7.96 -18.33 3.69
CA LEU A 165 -6.86 -17.46 4.10
C LEU A 165 -5.55 -18.10 3.65
N VAL A 166 -4.79 -17.39 2.81
CA VAL A 166 -3.56 -17.91 2.21
C VAL A 166 -2.37 -16.96 2.39
N ASN A 167 -1.19 -17.56 2.45
CA ASN A 167 0.09 -16.93 2.21
C ASN A 167 0.93 -17.78 1.26
N ALA A 168 2.03 -17.19 0.80
CA ALA A 168 3.14 -17.91 0.23
C ALA A 168 4.03 -18.44 1.38
N GLU A 169 4.07 -19.76 1.58
CA GLU A 169 4.88 -20.39 2.61
C GLU A 169 6.34 -20.46 2.16
N ASN A 170 7.30 -20.17 3.06
CA ASN A 170 8.74 -20.14 2.76
C ASN A 170 9.18 -19.20 1.63
N HIS A 171 8.26 -18.38 1.13
CA HIS A 171 8.45 -17.41 0.07
C HIS A 171 8.04 -16.03 0.59
N ASP A 172 8.79 -15.51 1.58
CA ASP A 172 8.56 -14.20 2.21
C ASP A 172 8.48 -13.03 1.22
N SER A 173 8.99 -13.27 0.03
CA SER A 173 9.12 -12.34 -1.07
C SER A 173 7.85 -12.28 -1.95
N HIS A 174 6.98 -13.30 -1.94
CA HIS A 174 5.76 -13.30 -2.75
C HIS A 174 4.73 -12.32 -2.18
N GLN A 175 4.07 -11.56 -3.06
CA GLN A 175 3.01 -10.63 -2.69
C GLN A 175 1.76 -10.85 -3.52
N PHE A 176 0.60 -10.80 -2.86
CA PHE A 176 -0.70 -10.75 -3.54
C PHE A 176 -1.02 -9.35 -4.09
N ASN A 177 -0.11 -8.79 -4.88
CA ASN A 177 -0.24 -7.49 -5.52
C ASN A 177 -1.14 -7.55 -6.77
N ASN A 178 -1.37 -6.40 -7.41
CA ASN A 178 -2.22 -6.28 -8.60
C ASN A 178 -1.40 -6.07 -9.89
N THR A 179 -0.09 -6.30 -9.85
CA THR A 179 0.78 -6.13 -11.02
C THR A 179 0.84 -7.41 -11.81
N THR A 180 0.86 -7.30 -13.14
CA THR A 180 0.99 -8.46 -14.02
C THR A 180 2.22 -9.29 -13.66
N ALA A 181 2.08 -10.61 -13.67
CA ALA A 181 3.13 -11.58 -13.32
C ALA A 181 3.70 -11.43 -11.89
N GLY A 182 2.97 -10.77 -10.98
CA GLY A 182 3.33 -10.69 -9.57
C GLY A 182 4.54 -9.85 -9.25
N LYS A 183 4.97 -8.98 -10.18
CA LYS A 183 6.11 -8.08 -9.99
C LYS A 183 5.99 -7.29 -8.67
N LYS A 184 7.00 -7.41 -7.81
CA LYS A 184 7.04 -6.66 -6.56
C LYS A 184 7.23 -5.18 -6.86
N VAL A 185 6.40 -4.36 -6.24
CA VAL A 185 6.41 -2.91 -6.45
C VAL A 185 6.07 -2.19 -5.17
N ILE A 186 6.50 -0.95 -5.10
CA ILE A 186 6.09 0.03 -4.10
C ILE A 186 5.17 1.02 -4.80
N HIS A 187 3.97 1.24 -4.25
CA HIS A 187 3.03 2.22 -4.79
C HIS A 187 3.24 3.58 -4.13
N LEU A 188 3.46 4.63 -4.94
CA LEU A 188 3.61 6.00 -4.46
C LEU A 188 2.46 6.88 -4.97
N LEU A 189 2.01 7.79 -4.13
CA LEU A 189 0.94 8.74 -4.43
C LEU A 189 1.35 10.17 -4.07
N ASN A 190 1.27 11.07 -5.05
CA ASN A 190 1.42 12.50 -4.85
C ASN A 190 0.11 13.10 -4.32
N LEU A 191 0.15 13.65 -3.11
CA LEU A 191 -1.00 14.30 -2.48
C LEU A 191 -1.35 15.64 -3.13
N ALA A 192 -0.39 16.32 -3.77
CA ALA A 192 -0.68 17.51 -4.55
C ALA A 192 -1.53 17.17 -5.79
N THR A 193 -1.16 16.11 -6.53
CA THR A 193 -1.98 15.58 -7.63
C THR A 193 -3.37 15.18 -7.15
N LEU A 194 -3.46 14.48 -6.01
CA LEU A 194 -4.76 14.06 -5.46
C LEU A 194 -5.66 15.25 -5.12
N ARG A 195 -5.12 16.32 -4.53
CA ARG A 195 -5.89 17.53 -4.24
C ARG A 195 -6.39 18.21 -5.51
N GLU A 196 -5.56 18.29 -6.55
CA GLU A 196 -5.96 18.85 -7.83
C GLU A 196 -7.12 18.05 -8.45
N VAL A 197 -6.99 16.72 -8.45
CA VAL A 197 -8.06 15.82 -8.93
C VAL A 197 -9.34 15.98 -8.11
N SER A 198 -9.22 16.08 -6.79
CA SER A 198 -10.36 16.28 -5.88
C SER A 198 -11.11 17.59 -6.21
N GLN A 199 -10.37 18.68 -6.46
CA GLN A 199 -10.92 19.97 -6.86
C GLN A 199 -11.64 19.89 -8.20
N ALA A 200 -11.02 19.28 -9.21
CA ALA A 200 -11.62 19.13 -10.54
C ALA A 200 -12.93 18.32 -10.52
N MET A 201 -13.03 17.34 -9.62
CA MET A 201 -14.22 16.51 -9.42
C MET A 201 -15.25 17.14 -8.46
N ASN A 202 -14.92 18.28 -7.84
CA ASN A 202 -15.70 18.89 -6.75
C ASN A 202 -16.08 17.87 -5.66
N LYS A 203 -15.12 17.01 -5.28
CA LYS A 203 -15.32 15.92 -4.34
C LYS A 203 -14.05 15.65 -3.55
N GLU A 204 -14.18 15.58 -2.23
CA GLU A 204 -13.06 15.20 -1.37
C GLU A 204 -12.71 13.72 -1.58
N LEU A 205 -11.46 13.45 -1.96
CA LEU A 205 -10.97 12.09 -2.19
C LEU A 205 -10.01 11.68 -1.07
N ASP A 206 -10.41 10.67 -0.31
CA ASP A 206 -9.54 10.05 0.69
C ASP A 206 -8.35 9.32 0.00
N PRO A 207 -7.09 9.64 0.34
CA PRO A 207 -5.91 8.92 -0.16
C PRO A 207 -5.95 7.39 0.04
N LEU A 208 -6.69 6.90 1.04
CA LEU A 208 -6.83 5.48 1.35
C LEU A 208 -7.49 4.67 0.23
N ARG A 209 -8.30 5.32 -0.62
CA ARG A 209 -8.89 4.70 -1.82
C ARG A 209 -7.83 4.08 -2.73
N PHE A 210 -6.65 4.71 -2.80
CA PHE A 210 -5.60 4.35 -3.76
C PHE A 210 -4.60 3.33 -3.22
N ARG A 211 -4.65 3.08 -1.90
CA ARG A 211 -3.86 2.05 -1.21
C ARG A 211 -2.36 2.13 -1.52
N ALA A 212 -1.83 3.36 -1.52
CA ALA A 212 -0.42 3.64 -1.72
C ALA A 212 0.39 3.35 -0.47
N ASN A 213 1.64 2.92 -0.69
CA ASN A 213 2.60 2.61 0.36
C ASN A 213 3.36 3.85 0.82
N ILE A 214 3.70 4.75 -0.10
CA ILE A 214 4.34 6.03 0.21
C ILE A 214 3.43 7.15 -0.27
N LEU A 215 2.98 7.98 0.66
CA LEU A 215 2.28 9.22 0.35
C LEU A 215 3.29 10.35 0.48
N PHE A 216 3.38 11.16 -0.56
CA PHE A 216 4.29 12.30 -0.58
C PHE A 216 3.59 13.56 -1.05
N ASP A 217 4.15 14.70 -0.69
CA ASP A 217 3.58 16.02 -0.95
C ASP A 217 4.69 17.05 -1.22
N CYS A 218 4.32 18.32 -1.39
CA CYS A 218 5.19 19.44 -1.74
C CYS A 218 5.87 19.27 -3.10
N ILE A 219 5.20 18.57 -4.01
CA ILE A 219 5.64 18.30 -5.38
C ILE A 219 4.58 18.85 -6.34
N THR A 220 4.98 19.36 -7.51
CA THR A 220 4.02 19.85 -8.51
C THR A 220 3.06 18.73 -8.92
N PRO A 221 1.73 18.97 -8.98
CA PRO A 221 0.77 17.98 -9.48
C PRO A 221 1.22 17.37 -10.82
N TRP A 222 1.01 16.05 -10.97
CA TRP A 222 1.33 15.23 -12.14
C TRP A 222 2.81 15.09 -12.51
N SER A 223 3.72 15.86 -11.89
CA SER A 223 5.15 15.81 -12.18
C SER A 223 5.75 14.41 -11.94
N GLU A 224 5.15 13.61 -11.05
CA GLU A 224 5.59 12.25 -10.76
C GLU A 224 5.55 11.33 -11.97
N PHE A 225 4.74 11.65 -12.98
CA PHE A 225 4.68 10.90 -14.23
C PHE A 225 5.92 11.07 -15.11
N ASN A 226 6.67 12.16 -14.94
CA ASN A 226 7.93 12.40 -15.63
C ASN A 226 9.08 11.61 -15.01
N TRP A 227 8.88 10.99 -13.85
CA TRP A 227 9.91 10.20 -13.19
C TRP A 227 9.96 8.77 -13.71
N VAL A 228 8.94 8.32 -14.47
CA VAL A 228 8.91 6.99 -15.06
C VAL A 228 10.17 6.74 -15.91
N GLY A 229 10.90 5.67 -15.60
CA GLY A 229 12.18 5.34 -16.21
C GLY A 229 13.40 5.91 -15.47
N HIS A 230 13.21 6.74 -14.44
CA HIS A 230 14.27 7.38 -13.66
C HIS A 230 14.34 6.86 -12.23
N ASN A 231 15.47 7.11 -11.59
CA ASN A 231 15.68 6.85 -10.17
C ASN A 231 15.32 8.08 -9.35
N ILE A 232 14.67 7.87 -8.21
CA ILE A 232 14.35 8.88 -7.19
C ILE A 232 14.96 8.47 -5.85
N LYS A 233 15.24 9.41 -4.95
CA LYS A 233 15.64 9.09 -3.57
C LYS A 233 14.49 9.32 -2.62
N VAL A 234 14.27 8.36 -1.73
CA VAL A 234 13.29 8.45 -0.63
C VAL A 234 14.02 8.21 0.68
N GLY A 235 14.26 9.26 1.46
CA GLY A 235 15.22 9.20 2.56
C GLY A 235 16.58 8.69 2.08
N THR A 236 17.03 7.56 2.63
CA THR A 236 18.28 6.89 2.24
C THR A 236 18.11 5.87 1.11
N ALA A 237 16.87 5.49 0.76
CA ALA A 237 16.60 4.52 -0.29
C ALA A 237 16.65 5.17 -1.68
N THR A 238 17.01 4.37 -2.69
CA THR A 238 16.90 4.74 -4.10
C THR A 238 15.89 3.81 -4.75
N LEU A 239 14.86 4.38 -5.38
CA LEU A 239 13.80 3.65 -6.05
C LEU A 239 13.84 3.96 -7.54
N LYS A 240 13.59 2.96 -8.39
CA LYS A 240 13.39 3.16 -9.82
C LYS A 240 11.91 3.22 -10.11
N VAL A 241 11.42 4.35 -10.64
CA VAL A 241 10.02 4.46 -11.04
C VAL A 241 9.83 3.73 -12.36
N ILE A 242 8.94 2.75 -12.38
CA ILE A 242 8.82 1.82 -13.51
C ILE A 242 7.59 2.07 -14.38
N ARG A 243 6.50 2.60 -13.81
CA ARG A 243 5.27 2.88 -14.57
C ARG A 243 4.29 3.74 -13.78
N ARG A 244 3.33 4.33 -14.50
CA ARG A 244 2.14 4.95 -13.94
C ARG A 244 1.16 3.87 -13.47
N THR A 245 0.35 4.23 -12.49
CA THR A 245 -0.58 3.30 -11.88
C THR A 245 -1.98 3.45 -12.45
N VAL A 246 -2.47 2.43 -13.17
CA VAL A 246 -3.86 2.36 -13.64
C VAL A 246 -4.82 2.30 -12.44
N ARG A 247 -5.89 3.08 -12.50
CA ARG A 247 -6.97 3.10 -11.52
C ARG A 247 -8.15 2.29 -12.04
N CYS A 248 -8.79 1.56 -11.14
CA CYS A 248 -9.88 0.64 -11.45
C CYS A 248 -10.96 0.78 -10.39
N ASN A 249 -12.10 0.11 -10.58
CA ASN A 249 -13.29 0.25 -9.72
C ASN A 249 -13.04 0.06 -8.21
N ALA A 250 -11.94 -0.56 -7.80
CA ALA A 250 -11.52 -0.61 -6.40
C ALA A 250 -11.38 0.77 -5.72
N THR A 251 -11.23 1.86 -6.48
CA THR A 251 -11.14 3.24 -5.95
C THR A 251 -12.51 3.91 -5.76
N ASN A 252 -13.60 3.26 -6.18
CA ASN A 252 -14.94 3.84 -6.24
C ASN A 252 -15.67 3.79 -4.89
N ILE A 253 -15.15 3.00 -3.95
CA ILE A 253 -15.68 2.86 -2.59
C ILE A 253 -15.14 3.98 -1.73
N ASN A 254 -16.05 4.64 -1.03
CA ASN A 254 -15.72 5.56 0.02
C ASN A 254 -15.38 4.80 1.30
N ILE A 255 -14.21 5.13 1.83
CA ILE A 255 -13.60 4.44 2.95
C ILE A 255 -14.29 4.79 4.29
N SER A 256 -14.94 5.97 4.38
CA SER A 256 -15.58 6.44 5.61
C SER A 256 -16.98 5.88 5.81
N ASN A 257 -17.80 5.82 4.77
CA ASN A 257 -19.18 5.31 4.84
C ASN A 257 -19.38 3.94 4.18
N CYS A 258 -18.34 3.37 3.56
CA CYS A 258 -18.35 2.06 2.91
C CYS A 258 -19.22 1.94 1.66
N GLU A 259 -19.62 3.05 1.04
CA GLU A 259 -20.53 3.04 -0.12
C GLU A 259 -19.80 3.32 -1.44
N PHE A 260 -20.37 2.85 -2.54
CA PHE A 260 -19.99 3.32 -3.88
C PHE A 260 -20.46 4.76 -4.06
N ASP A 261 -19.52 5.68 -4.28
CA ASP A 261 -19.85 7.11 -4.32
C ASP A 261 -19.25 7.86 -5.51
N LEU A 262 -18.47 7.17 -6.35
CA LEU A 262 -17.78 7.78 -7.49
C LEU A 262 -17.34 6.73 -8.50
N ASP A 263 -17.58 6.94 -9.79
CA ASP A 263 -16.84 6.24 -10.84
C ASP A 263 -15.50 6.96 -11.09
N PHE A 264 -14.47 6.60 -10.31
CA PHE A 264 -13.22 7.33 -10.30
C PHE A 264 -12.42 7.21 -11.61
N PRO A 265 -12.28 6.02 -12.24
CA PRO A 265 -11.66 5.91 -13.56
C PRO A 265 -12.34 6.79 -14.62
N ALA A 266 -13.68 6.75 -14.73
CA ALA A 266 -14.41 7.55 -15.70
C ALA A 266 -14.26 9.06 -15.40
N ALA A 267 -14.29 9.46 -14.13
CA ALA A 267 -14.07 10.84 -13.73
C ALA A 267 -12.64 11.31 -14.08
N LEU A 268 -11.62 10.48 -13.89
CA LEU A 268 -10.24 10.80 -14.30
C LEU A 268 -10.13 11.00 -15.82
N GLU A 269 -10.72 10.11 -16.62
CA GLU A 269 -10.71 10.22 -18.08
C GLU A 269 -11.43 11.49 -18.55
N LYS A 270 -12.54 11.85 -17.91
CA LYS A 270 -13.31 13.07 -18.21
C LYS A 270 -12.55 14.35 -17.89
N HIS A 271 -12.00 14.47 -16.67
CA HIS A 271 -11.37 15.71 -16.21
C HIS A 271 -9.90 15.84 -16.64
N TYR A 272 -9.22 14.71 -16.85
CA TYR A 272 -7.82 14.65 -17.20
C TYR A 272 -7.53 13.65 -18.33
N PRO A 273 -8.05 13.84 -19.54
CA PRO A 273 -7.92 12.87 -20.65
C PRO A 273 -6.46 12.58 -21.05
N LYS A 274 -5.52 13.48 -20.74
CA LYS A 274 -4.07 13.28 -20.97
C LYS A 274 -3.39 12.41 -19.89
N HIS A 275 -4.01 12.29 -18.72
CA HIS A 275 -3.47 11.57 -17.56
C HIS A 275 -4.29 10.33 -17.18
N GLY A 276 -5.58 10.29 -17.51
CA GLY A 276 -6.45 9.14 -17.28
C GLY A 276 -5.99 7.91 -18.08
N PRO A 277 -6.23 6.68 -17.58
CA PRO A 277 -6.85 6.33 -16.29
C PRO A 277 -5.83 6.20 -15.14
N TYR A 278 -4.78 7.03 -15.12
CA TYR A 278 -3.65 6.89 -14.20
C TYR A 278 -3.71 7.86 -13.02
N LEU A 279 -3.37 7.38 -11.82
CA LEU A 279 -3.05 8.20 -10.65
C LEU A 279 -2.07 7.45 -9.76
N GLY A 280 -0.96 8.09 -9.40
CA GLY A 280 0.16 7.49 -8.70
C GLY A 280 1.12 6.72 -9.63
N ILE A 281 2.22 6.24 -9.04
CA ILE A 281 3.30 5.56 -9.75
C ILE A 281 3.74 4.32 -8.99
N TYR A 282 4.24 3.31 -9.72
CA TYR A 282 4.91 2.16 -9.13
C TYR A 282 6.42 2.29 -9.28
N SER A 283 7.14 1.90 -8.24
CA SER A 283 8.60 1.78 -8.24
C SER A 283 9.05 0.40 -7.76
N GLU A 284 10.34 0.12 -7.94
CA GLU A 284 11.08 -1.03 -7.40
C GLU A 284 12.41 -0.58 -6.78
#